data_AF-A0A378KTA0-F1
#
_entry.id   AF-A0A378KTA0-F1
#
_cell.length_a   1.000
_cell.length_b   1.000
_cell.length_c   1.000
_cell.angle_alpha   90.00
_cell.angle_beta   90.00
_cell.angle_gamma   90.00
#
_symmetry.space_group_name_H-M   'P 1'
#
loop_
_entity.id
_entity.type
_entity.pdbx_description
1 polymer ?
#
loop_
_entity_poly.entity_id
_entity_poly.type
_entity_poly.pdbx_seq_one_letter_code
_entity_poly.pdbx_strand_id
1 'polypeptide(L)'
;MEEVQKNANDKELVLIASITGRDSKKTTIDRTAYTFCVLDKLQSALKRRDVFISPSWRYADPRANLYSGSEWEAVRPMICRSLNLTIDSTPIVTSLSDELHQVYRLVAENIDNNPAVRFETVKGNEELILTQLDALDEPPSLKALRAAVKAKLPRVDLPEMVLEIATRTGFADGFTHINEGSAHAEDLLISLCAELLAGACNTGREPFVREDIPALKRDRLVWVDQNYIRNETIMAVNAIFRFCSKSNSIS
;
A
#
# COMPACT_ATOMS: atom_id res chain seq x y z
N MET A 1 38.25 7.99 24.45
CA MET A 1 36.96 8.71 24.56
C MET A 1 36.94 9.96 23.70
N GLU A 2 38.02 10.75 23.64
CA GLU A 2 38.07 11.97 22.80
C GLU A 2 37.88 11.75 21.29
N GLU A 3 38.24 10.57 20.76
CA GLU A 3 38.17 10.30 19.31
C GLU A 3 36.80 9.82 18.82
N VAL A 4 35.95 9.27 19.71
CA VAL A 4 34.59 8.80 19.37
C VAL A 4 33.58 9.96 19.39
N GLN A 5 33.90 11.06 20.07
CA GLN A 5 33.05 12.24 20.19
C GLN A 5 32.94 13.06 18.89
N LYS A 6 33.89 12.93 17.95
CA LYS A 6 33.98 13.80 16.76
C LYS A 6 32.99 13.50 15.64
N ASN A 7 32.31 12.36 15.67
CA ASN A 7 31.42 11.91 14.58
C ASN A 7 30.00 11.52 15.04
N ALA A 8 29.67 11.70 16.32
CA ALA A 8 28.34 11.38 16.83
C ALA A 8 27.38 12.55 16.57
N ASN A 9 26.24 12.27 15.93
CA ASN A 9 25.17 13.25 15.73
C ASN A 9 24.60 13.68 17.10
N ASP A 10 24.05 14.90 17.24
CA ASP A 10 23.57 15.46 18.52
C ASP A 10 22.59 14.53 19.25
N LYS A 11 21.79 13.77 18.50
CA LYS A 11 20.87 12.75 19.03
C LYS A 11 21.60 11.54 19.63
N GLU A 12 22.73 11.14 19.08
CA GLU A 12 23.55 10.05 19.61
C GLU A 12 24.29 10.48 20.88
N LEU A 13 24.72 11.74 20.96
CA LEU A 13 25.30 12.30 22.18
C LEU A 13 24.28 12.39 23.33
N VAL A 14 23.03 12.78 23.03
CA VAL A 14 21.92 12.76 24.01
C VAL A 14 21.61 11.34 24.48
N LEU A 15 21.64 10.38 23.55
CA LEU A 15 21.40 8.97 23.86
C LEU A 15 22.51 8.40 24.75
N ILE A 16 23.78 8.64 24.42
CA ILE A 16 24.94 8.25 25.22
C ILE A 16 24.84 8.90 26.61
N ALA A 17 24.52 10.19 26.70
CA ALA A 17 24.34 10.90 27.97
C ALA A 17 23.11 10.44 28.79
N SER A 18 22.10 9.85 28.15
CA SER A 18 20.96 9.22 28.85
C SER A 18 21.29 7.83 29.39
N ILE A 19 22.22 7.12 28.74
CA ILE A 19 22.67 5.77 29.10
C ILE A 19 23.75 5.82 30.18
N THR A 20 24.66 6.80 30.10
CA THR A 20 25.69 7.05 31.10
C THR A 20 25.20 8.17 32.01
N GLY A 21 24.84 7.86 33.26
CA GLY A 21 24.33 8.86 34.20
C GLY A 21 25.22 10.11 34.29
N ARG A 22 24.61 11.27 34.54
CA ARG A 22 25.23 12.62 34.59
C ARG A 22 26.23 12.84 35.75
N ASP A 23 26.96 11.83 36.22
CA ASP A 23 27.91 12.00 37.32
C ASP A 23 29.35 11.69 36.90
N SER A 24 30.16 12.74 36.88
CA SER A 24 31.43 12.87 36.15
C SER A 24 32.64 12.19 36.80
N LYS A 25 32.47 11.09 37.55
CA LYS A 25 33.60 10.33 38.13
C LYS A 25 33.51 8.81 38.05
N LYS A 26 32.38 8.23 37.62
CA LYS A 26 32.29 6.78 37.38
C LYS A 26 31.22 6.50 36.34
N THR A 27 31.64 6.03 35.16
CA THR A 27 30.75 5.64 34.05
C THR A 27 29.91 4.44 34.49
N THR A 28 28.80 4.71 35.15
CA THR A 28 27.81 3.71 35.53
C THR A 28 26.73 3.72 34.47
N ILE A 29 26.65 2.61 33.71
CA ILE A 29 25.63 2.42 32.68
C ILE A 29 24.32 2.12 33.38
N ASP A 30 23.30 2.94 33.17
CA ASP A 30 21.94 2.60 33.57
C ASP A 30 21.43 1.50 32.64
N ARG A 31 21.33 0.28 33.18
CA ARG A 31 20.84 -0.90 32.46
C ARG A 31 19.43 -0.68 31.92
N THR A 32 18.58 0.04 32.63
CA THR A 32 17.19 0.28 32.24
C THR A 32 17.14 1.20 31.04
N ALA A 33 17.84 2.34 31.09
CA ALA A 33 17.95 3.29 29.99
C ALA A 33 18.59 2.63 28.75
N TYR A 34 19.65 1.83 28.96
CA TYR A 34 20.27 1.04 27.90
C TYR A 34 19.28 0.07 27.25
N THR A 35 18.53 -0.71 28.03
CA THR A 35 17.53 -1.66 27.50
C THR A 35 16.46 -0.95 26.67
N PHE A 36 15.90 0.17 27.14
CA PHE A 36 14.91 0.93 26.38
C PHE A 36 15.49 1.50 25.08
N CYS A 37 16.72 2.01 25.11
CA CYS A 37 17.43 2.45 23.92
C CYS A 37 17.59 1.30 22.91
N VAL A 38 18.05 0.12 23.35
CA VAL A 38 18.21 -1.04 22.47
C VAL A 38 16.86 -1.46 21.86
N LEU A 39 15.79 -1.47 22.66
CA LEU A 39 14.44 -1.81 22.17
C LEU A 39 13.91 -0.79 21.16
N ASP A 40 14.11 0.50 21.36
CA ASP A 40 13.71 1.56 20.41
C ASP A 40 14.47 1.42 19.07
N LYS A 41 15.79 1.19 19.15
CA LYS A 41 16.61 0.97 17.95
C LYS A 41 16.23 -0.32 17.23
N LEU A 42 15.97 -1.39 17.96
CA LEU A 42 15.50 -2.66 17.40
C LEU A 42 14.12 -2.49 16.74
N GLN A 43 13.19 -1.79 17.37
CA GLN A 43 11.87 -1.52 16.79
C GLN A 43 11.99 -0.70 15.50
N SER A 44 12.84 0.33 15.50
CA SER A 44 13.10 1.14 14.31
C SER A 44 13.71 0.31 13.17
N ALA A 45 14.68 -0.55 13.48
CA ALA A 45 15.31 -1.44 12.52
C ALA A 45 14.33 -2.49 11.94
N LEU A 46 13.45 -3.05 12.78
CA LEU A 46 12.38 -3.95 12.33
C LEU A 46 11.39 -3.24 11.41
N LYS A 47 11.01 -2.00 11.71
CA LYS A 47 10.11 -1.19 10.86
C LYS A 47 10.72 -0.85 9.51
N ARG A 48 12.02 -0.54 9.47
CA ARG A 48 12.76 -0.27 8.22
C ARG A 48 13.14 -1.53 7.44
N ARG A 49 12.91 -2.72 8.02
CA ARG A 49 13.33 -4.03 7.47
C ARG A 49 14.85 -4.16 7.34
N ASP A 50 15.59 -3.57 8.28
CA ASP A 50 17.04 -3.74 8.41
C ASP A 50 17.40 -5.03 9.18
N VAL A 51 16.50 -5.46 10.08
CA VAL A 51 16.65 -6.66 10.92
C VAL A 51 15.44 -7.55 10.71
N PHE A 52 15.67 -8.86 10.68
CA PHE A 52 14.64 -9.88 10.51
C PHE A 52 14.63 -10.85 11.69
N ILE A 53 13.46 -11.39 12.01
CA ILE A 53 13.26 -12.33 13.12
C ILE A 53 12.74 -13.66 12.57
N SER A 54 13.44 -14.75 12.85
CA SER A 54 12.95 -16.11 12.61
C SER A 54 12.46 -16.72 13.93
N PRO A 55 11.28 -17.39 13.99
CA PRO A 55 10.38 -17.74 12.89
C PRO A 55 9.17 -16.78 12.75
N SER A 56 9.36 -15.45 12.82
CA SER A 56 8.25 -14.50 12.74
C SER A 56 7.75 -14.33 11.31
N TRP A 57 6.44 -14.45 11.07
CA TRP A 57 5.87 -14.14 9.75
C TRP A 57 5.86 -12.63 9.45
N ARG A 58 5.60 -11.79 10.46
CA ARG A 58 5.48 -10.33 10.30
C ARG A 58 6.82 -9.63 10.07
N TYR A 59 7.90 -10.15 10.66
CA TYR A 59 9.25 -9.59 10.56
C TYR A 59 10.24 -10.59 9.93
N ALA A 60 9.74 -11.54 9.13
CA ALA A 60 10.59 -12.45 8.36
C ALA A 60 11.38 -11.69 7.29
N ASP A 61 12.52 -12.27 6.91
CA ASP A 61 13.25 -11.85 5.72
C ASP A 61 12.43 -12.25 4.48
N PRO A 62 11.92 -11.29 3.68
CA PRO A 62 11.20 -11.62 2.46
C PRO A 62 12.07 -12.33 1.43
N ARG A 63 13.40 -12.19 1.50
CA ARG A 63 14.35 -12.80 0.57
C ARG A 63 14.53 -14.30 0.83
N ALA A 64 14.24 -14.77 2.03
CA ALA A 64 14.36 -16.18 2.39
C ALA A 64 13.44 -17.09 1.58
N ASN A 65 12.37 -16.54 0.98
CA ASN A 65 11.41 -17.27 0.15
C ASN A 65 11.63 -17.06 -1.36
N LEU A 66 12.72 -16.42 -1.77
CA LEU A 66 13.04 -16.24 -3.18
C LEU A 66 13.78 -17.47 -3.71
N TYR A 67 13.44 -17.88 -4.95
CA TYR A 67 14.23 -18.87 -5.68
C TYR A 67 15.66 -18.36 -5.85
N SER A 68 16.64 -19.21 -5.58
CA SER A 68 18.06 -18.87 -5.72
C SER A 68 18.84 -20.01 -6.36
N GLY A 69 20.00 -19.68 -6.94
CA GLY A 69 20.89 -20.65 -7.56
C GLY A 69 20.23 -21.49 -8.65
N SER A 70 20.34 -22.82 -8.55
CA SER A 70 19.83 -23.76 -9.54
C SER A 70 18.31 -23.79 -9.64
N GLU A 71 17.58 -23.55 -8.54
CA GLU A 71 16.12 -23.50 -8.54
C GLU A 71 15.60 -22.31 -9.35
N TRP A 72 16.25 -21.16 -9.22
CA TRP A 72 15.95 -19.99 -10.04
C TRP A 72 16.20 -20.26 -11.51
N GLU A 73 17.37 -20.79 -11.88
CA GLU A 73 17.69 -21.07 -13.29
C GLU A 73 16.72 -22.08 -13.93
N ALA A 74 16.20 -23.04 -13.15
CA ALA A 74 15.21 -24.00 -13.64
C ALA A 74 13.84 -23.34 -13.94
N VAL A 75 13.39 -22.42 -13.08
CA VAL A 75 12.05 -21.79 -13.20
C VAL A 75 12.07 -20.49 -14.03
N ARG A 76 13.24 -19.83 -14.14
CA ARG A 76 13.44 -18.54 -14.83
C ARG A 76 12.83 -18.48 -16.23
N PRO A 77 13.02 -19.46 -17.15
CA PRO A 77 12.43 -19.36 -18.48
C PRO A 77 10.89 -19.34 -18.47
N MET A 78 10.26 -20.05 -17.53
CA MET A 78 8.80 -20.06 -17.37
C MET A 78 8.30 -18.72 -16.83
N ILE A 79 8.96 -18.18 -15.80
CA ILE A 79 8.59 -16.89 -15.20
C ILE A 79 8.75 -15.76 -16.22
N CYS A 80 9.90 -15.68 -16.90
CA CYS A 80 10.14 -14.68 -17.95
C CYS A 80 9.05 -14.71 -19.02
N ARG A 81 8.66 -15.90 -19.51
CA ARG A 81 7.54 -16.02 -20.46
C ARG A 81 6.21 -15.54 -19.89
N SER A 82 5.88 -15.93 -18.65
CA SER A 82 4.61 -15.53 -18.02
C SER A 82 4.49 -14.03 -17.78
N LEU A 83 5.61 -13.36 -17.52
CA LEU A 83 5.70 -11.92 -17.30
C LEU A 83 5.99 -11.13 -18.58
N ASN A 84 6.08 -11.82 -19.73
CA ASN A 84 6.47 -11.23 -21.01
C ASN A 84 7.82 -10.47 -20.95
N LEU A 85 8.76 -11.02 -20.19
CA LEU A 85 10.12 -10.51 -20.00
C LEU A 85 11.14 -11.36 -20.76
N THR A 86 12.27 -10.75 -21.13
CA THR A 86 13.40 -11.46 -21.71
C THR A 86 14.14 -12.29 -20.65
N ILE A 87 14.76 -13.39 -21.08
CA ILE A 87 15.62 -14.20 -20.21
C ILE A 87 16.87 -13.39 -19.84
N ASP A 88 17.47 -12.71 -20.82
CA ASP A 88 18.55 -11.77 -20.59
C ASP A 88 18.01 -10.49 -19.93
N SER A 89 18.50 -10.18 -18.73
CA SER A 89 18.16 -8.97 -17.98
C SER A 89 19.02 -7.78 -18.36
N THR A 90 20.17 -7.99 -19.01
CA THR A 90 21.13 -6.95 -19.38
C THR A 90 20.48 -5.75 -20.08
N PRO A 91 19.66 -5.90 -21.14
CA PRO A 91 19.08 -4.74 -21.82
C PRO A 91 18.12 -3.94 -20.91
N ILE A 92 17.35 -4.63 -20.06
CA ILE A 92 16.41 -4.00 -19.13
C ILE A 92 17.19 -3.22 -18.08
N VAL A 93 18.19 -3.85 -17.45
CA VAL A 93 19.02 -3.21 -16.42
C VAL A 93 19.77 -2.00 -16.97
N THR A 94 20.32 -2.11 -18.18
CA THR A 94 20.98 -0.97 -18.85
C THR A 94 20.00 0.15 -19.11
N SER A 95 18.82 -0.13 -19.68
CA SER A 95 17.79 0.89 -19.93
C SER A 95 17.37 1.63 -18.66
N LEU A 96 17.10 0.90 -17.56
CA LEU A 96 16.73 1.50 -16.28
C LEU A 96 17.88 2.30 -15.66
N SER A 97 19.11 1.81 -15.80
CA SER A 97 20.30 2.52 -15.30
C SER A 97 20.53 3.82 -16.06
N ASP A 98 20.37 3.80 -17.38
CA ASP A 98 20.50 4.97 -18.24
C ASP A 98 19.39 6.00 -17.96
N GLU A 99 18.14 5.56 -17.82
CA GLU A 99 17.02 6.42 -17.44
C GLU A 99 17.26 7.08 -16.08
N LEU A 100 17.64 6.30 -15.06
CA LEU A 100 17.92 6.81 -13.72
C LEU A 100 19.09 7.81 -13.75
N HIS A 101 20.15 7.50 -14.49
CA HIS A 101 21.31 8.38 -14.64
C HIS A 101 20.94 9.71 -15.33
N GLN A 102 20.13 9.65 -16.38
CA GLN A 102 19.64 10.85 -17.08
C GLN A 102 18.77 11.71 -16.15
N VAL A 103 17.83 11.08 -15.42
CA VAL A 103 16.97 11.78 -14.47
C VAL A 103 17.80 12.43 -13.36
N TYR A 104 18.79 11.72 -12.81
CA TYR A 104 19.65 12.26 -11.76
C TYR A 104 20.47 13.45 -12.22
N ARG A 105 21.02 13.41 -13.44
CA ARG A 105 21.72 14.57 -14.01
C ARG A 105 20.78 15.75 -14.21
N LEU A 106 19.60 15.51 -14.77
CA LEU A 106 18.60 16.56 -14.97
C LEU A 106 18.20 17.18 -13.63
N VAL A 107 17.95 16.37 -12.61
CA VAL A 107 17.64 16.86 -11.27
C VAL A 107 18.80 17.67 -10.70
N ALA A 108 20.04 17.16 -10.75
CA ALA A 108 21.20 17.86 -10.23
C ALA A 108 21.47 19.21 -10.92
N GLU A 109 21.23 19.29 -12.24
CA GLU A 109 21.39 20.53 -13.01
C GLU A 109 20.28 21.56 -12.72
N ASN A 110 19.08 21.10 -12.35
CA ASN A 110 17.91 21.97 -12.18
C ASN A 110 17.53 22.23 -10.72
N ILE A 111 18.06 21.50 -9.74
CA ILE A 111 17.61 21.57 -8.34
C ILE A 111 17.81 22.95 -7.74
N ASP A 112 18.95 23.59 -8.00
CA ASP A 112 19.27 24.93 -7.49
C ASP A 112 18.38 26.02 -8.10
N ASN A 113 17.82 25.76 -9.29
CA ASN A 113 16.96 26.69 -10.03
C ASN A 113 15.47 26.32 -9.94
N ASN A 114 15.11 25.28 -9.20
CA ASN A 114 13.73 24.80 -9.12
C ASN A 114 12.98 25.49 -7.96
N PRO A 115 12.06 26.43 -8.23
CA PRO A 115 11.32 27.13 -7.18
C PRO A 115 10.38 26.24 -6.37
N ALA A 116 10.08 25.03 -6.87
CA ALA A 116 9.28 24.05 -6.15
C ALA A 116 10.11 23.22 -5.15
N VAL A 117 11.43 23.36 -5.14
CA VAL A 117 12.34 22.64 -4.25
C VAL A 117 13.04 23.63 -3.33
N ARG A 118 12.94 23.43 -2.02
CA ARG A 118 13.73 24.20 -1.04
C ARG A 118 14.25 23.30 0.07
N PHE A 119 15.41 23.66 0.61
CA PHE A 119 15.97 23.02 1.79
C PHE A 119 15.79 23.95 2.99
N GLU A 120 15.14 23.48 4.04
CA GLU A 120 14.95 24.24 5.28
C GLU A 120 15.42 23.42 6.48
N THR A 121 16.02 24.09 7.47
CA THR A 121 16.45 23.43 8.70
C THR A 121 15.28 23.33 9.68
N VAL A 122 14.65 22.17 9.76
CA VAL A 122 13.57 21.87 10.71
C VAL A 122 14.14 21.06 11.87
N LYS A 123 14.09 21.62 13.09
CA LYS A 123 14.58 20.97 14.33
C LYS A 123 16.05 20.50 14.25
N GLY A 124 16.91 21.28 13.60
CA GLY A 124 18.34 20.99 13.46
C GLY A 124 18.69 19.98 12.37
N ASN A 125 17.70 19.50 11.61
CA ASN A 125 17.91 18.65 10.44
C ASN A 125 17.58 19.42 9.16
N GLU A 126 18.36 19.25 8.10
CA GLU A 126 18.06 19.75 6.77
C GLU A 126 16.96 18.86 6.14
N GLU A 127 15.80 19.44 5.85
CA GLU A 127 14.67 18.74 5.24
C GLU A 127 14.39 19.32 3.84
N LEU A 128 14.16 18.42 2.88
CA LEU A 128 13.71 18.76 1.53
C LEU A 128 12.21 19.08 1.57
N ILE A 129 11.84 20.30 1.22
CA ILE A 129 10.44 20.71 1.08
C ILE A 129 10.10 20.87 -0.40
N LEU A 130 9.12 20.09 -0.84
CA LEU A 130 8.51 20.19 -2.17
C LEU A 130 7.24 21.03 -2.09
N THR A 131 7.21 22.15 -2.79
CA THR A 131 6.00 22.97 -2.94
C THR A 131 4.95 22.17 -3.72
N GLN A 132 3.72 22.12 -3.20
CA GLN A 132 2.62 21.46 -3.89
C GLN A 132 2.33 22.19 -5.20
N LEU A 133 2.01 21.42 -6.24
CA LEU A 133 1.63 21.99 -7.53
C LEU A 133 0.35 22.83 -7.35
N ASP A 134 0.38 24.08 -7.79
CA ASP A 134 -0.82 24.92 -7.78
C ASP A 134 -1.91 24.26 -8.64
N ALA A 135 -3.14 24.28 -8.14
CA ALA A 135 -4.28 23.83 -8.92
C ALA A 135 -4.39 24.70 -10.17
N LEU A 136 -4.46 24.07 -11.33
CA LEU A 136 -4.74 24.77 -12.59
C LEU A 136 -6.08 25.49 -12.48
N ASP A 137 -6.09 26.78 -12.85
CA ASP A 137 -7.33 27.55 -12.91
C ASP A 137 -8.30 26.92 -13.91
N GLU A 138 -9.40 26.38 -13.39
CA GLU A 138 -10.43 25.76 -14.23
C GLU A 138 -11.22 26.85 -14.98
N PRO A 139 -11.28 26.80 -16.33
CA PRO A 139 -11.98 27.83 -17.10
C PRO A 139 -13.49 27.81 -16.80
N PRO A 140 -14.18 28.96 -16.88
CA PRO A 140 -15.62 29.05 -16.59
C PRO A 140 -16.48 28.07 -17.41
N SER A 141 -16.07 27.80 -18.66
CA SER A 141 -16.72 26.83 -19.55
C SER A 141 -16.66 25.41 -19.01
N LEU A 142 -15.54 24.99 -18.40
CA LEU A 142 -15.37 23.67 -17.80
C LEU A 142 -16.26 23.52 -16.57
N LYS A 143 -16.31 24.55 -15.72
CA LYS A 143 -17.19 24.56 -14.54
C LYS A 143 -18.67 24.47 -14.95
N ALA A 144 -19.07 25.23 -15.98
CA ALA A 144 -20.43 25.18 -16.53
C ALA A 144 -20.77 23.81 -17.13
N LEU A 145 -19.85 23.22 -17.90
CA LEU A 145 -20.04 21.88 -18.47
C LEU A 145 -20.19 20.82 -17.37
N ARG A 146 -19.32 20.84 -16.35
CA ARG A 146 -19.38 19.91 -15.23
C ARG A 146 -20.71 20.02 -14.47
N ALA A 147 -21.21 21.24 -14.26
CA ALA A 147 -22.51 21.47 -13.66
C ALA A 147 -23.66 20.89 -14.51
N ALA A 148 -23.62 21.11 -15.83
CA ALA A 148 -24.61 20.58 -16.77
C ALA A 148 -24.60 19.04 -16.82
N VAL A 149 -23.43 18.41 -16.81
CA VAL A 149 -23.28 16.95 -16.74
C VAL A 149 -23.79 16.43 -15.40
N LYS A 150 -23.39 17.04 -14.28
CA LYS A 150 -23.83 16.63 -12.94
C LYS A 150 -25.34 16.76 -12.74
N ALA A 151 -25.98 17.74 -13.38
CA ALA A 151 -27.44 17.89 -13.36
C ALA A 151 -28.18 16.78 -14.13
N LYS A 152 -27.51 16.11 -15.08
CA LYS A 152 -28.07 15.00 -15.86
C LYS A 152 -27.78 13.63 -15.26
N LEU A 153 -26.77 13.52 -14.40
CA LEU A 153 -26.45 12.27 -13.72
C LEU A 153 -27.49 12.01 -12.61
N PRO A 154 -28.05 10.80 -12.54
CA PRO A 154 -28.95 10.45 -11.46
C PRO A 154 -28.20 10.48 -10.13
N ARG A 155 -28.83 11.01 -9.09
CA ARG A 155 -28.29 10.98 -7.72
C ARG A 155 -28.62 9.62 -7.12
N VAL A 156 -27.81 8.62 -7.41
CA VAL A 156 -27.90 7.28 -6.81
C VAL A 156 -26.78 7.14 -5.80
N ASP A 157 -27.09 6.60 -4.62
CA ASP A 157 -26.07 6.27 -3.64
C ASP A 157 -25.22 5.09 -4.17
N LEU A 158 -23.90 5.15 -4.02
CA LEU A 158 -23.00 4.13 -4.56
C LEU A 158 -23.34 2.71 -4.05
N PRO A 159 -23.63 2.49 -2.75
CA PRO A 159 -24.14 1.21 -2.24
C PRO A 159 -25.42 0.72 -2.91
N GLU A 160 -26.38 1.61 -3.12
CA GLU A 160 -27.66 1.29 -3.75
C GLU A 160 -27.44 0.85 -5.21
N MET A 161 -26.56 1.55 -5.94
CA MET A 161 -26.21 1.21 -7.31
C MET A 161 -25.55 -0.18 -7.40
N VAL A 162 -24.65 -0.53 -6.48
CA VAL A 162 -24.00 -1.86 -6.50
C VAL A 162 -25.02 -2.96 -6.20
N LEU A 163 -25.93 -2.73 -5.25
CA LEU A 163 -27.00 -3.67 -4.91
C LEU A 163 -27.98 -3.88 -6.08
N GLU A 164 -28.32 -2.80 -6.77
CA GLU A 164 -29.16 -2.83 -7.97
C GLU A 164 -28.48 -3.64 -9.09
N ILE A 165 -27.20 -3.38 -9.35
CA ILE A 165 -26.44 -4.11 -10.37
C ILE A 165 -26.32 -5.59 -10.00
N ALA A 166 -26.13 -5.91 -8.72
CA ALA A 166 -26.11 -7.30 -8.26
C ALA A 166 -27.43 -8.02 -8.55
N THR A 167 -28.55 -7.34 -8.32
CA THR A 167 -29.89 -7.86 -8.61
C THR A 167 -30.12 -8.02 -10.11
N ARG A 168 -29.62 -7.09 -10.94
CA ARG A 168 -29.80 -7.10 -12.40
C ARG A 168 -28.94 -8.13 -13.12
N THR A 169 -27.70 -8.32 -12.69
CA THR A 169 -26.75 -9.19 -13.40
C THR A 169 -26.54 -10.54 -12.72
N GLY A 170 -26.99 -10.70 -11.48
CA GLY A 170 -26.70 -11.89 -10.68
C GLY A 170 -25.21 -12.07 -10.37
N PHE A 171 -24.39 -11.01 -10.50
CA PHE A 171 -22.93 -11.17 -10.37
C PHE A 171 -22.52 -11.71 -9.00
N ALA A 172 -23.32 -11.44 -7.97
CA ALA A 172 -23.05 -11.88 -6.61
C ALA A 172 -22.91 -13.42 -6.51
N ASP A 173 -23.59 -14.17 -7.38
CA ASP A 173 -23.51 -15.63 -7.44
C ASP A 173 -22.13 -16.13 -7.90
N GLY A 174 -21.34 -15.27 -8.56
CA GLY A 174 -19.95 -15.57 -8.92
C GLY A 174 -19.00 -15.57 -7.71
N PHE A 175 -19.41 -15.04 -6.57
CA PHE A 175 -18.65 -15.09 -5.33
C PHE A 175 -19.00 -16.35 -4.54
N THR A 176 -18.20 -17.39 -4.73
CA THR A 176 -18.36 -18.68 -4.04
C THR A 176 -17.47 -18.77 -2.80
N HIS A 177 -18.01 -19.40 -1.75
CA HIS A 177 -17.27 -19.66 -0.52
C HIS A 177 -16.05 -20.55 -0.78
N ILE A 178 -14.95 -20.34 -0.03
CA ILE A 178 -13.68 -21.06 -0.21
C ILE A 178 -13.80 -22.57 -0.05
N ASN A 179 -14.71 -23.01 0.82
CA ASN A 179 -15.16 -24.39 0.91
C ASN A 179 -16.49 -24.49 0.16
N GLU A 180 -16.56 -25.26 -0.93
CA GLU A 180 -17.75 -25.47 -1.78
C GLU A 180 -18.99 -26.00 -1.02
N GLY A 181 -18.86 -26.31 0.27
CA GLY A 181 -19.95 -26.68 1.17
C GLY A 181 -20.68 -25.45 1.75
N SER A 182 -21.80 -25.09 1.11
CA SER A 182 -22.97 -24.36 1.62
C SER A 182 -22.84 -23.62 2.97
N ALA A 183 -21.97 -22.62 3.06
CA ALA A 183 -22.11 -21.56 4.05
C ALA A 183 -23.10 -20.54 3.49
N HIS A 184 -24.40 -20.83 3.59
CA HIS A 184 -25.44 -19.85 3.29
C HIS A 184 -25.54 -18.93 4.47
N ALA A 185 -25.00 -17.74 4.30
CA ALA A 185 -25.02 -16.76 5.34
C ALA A 185 -26.05 -15.70 4.98
N GLU A 186 -26.94 -15.40 5.92
CA GLU A 186 -28.02 -14.43 5.71
C GLU A 186 -27.46 -13.07 5.28
N ASP A 187 -28.18 -12.41 4.38
CA ASP A 187 -27.83 -11.09 3.82
C ASP A 187 -26.39 -10.97 3.29
N LEU A 188 -25.82 -12.08 2.79
CA LEU A 188 -24.46 -12.12 2.24
C LEU A 188 -24.23 -11.04 1.17
N LEU A 189 -25.23 -10.75 0.35
CA LEU A 189 -25.15 -9.74 -0.69
C LEU A 189 -24.80 -8.35 -0.11
N ILE A 190 -25.35 -8.00 1.07
CA ILE A 190 -25.08 -6.72 1.72
C ILE A 190 -23.61 -6.65 2.17
N SER A 191 -23.13 -7.71 2.84
CA SER A 191 -21.74 -7.82 3.27
C SER A 191 -20.77 -7.78 2.08
N LEU A 192 -21.12 -8.47 1.00
CA LEU A 192 -20.32 -8.53 -0.22
C LEU A 192 -20.23 -7.16 -0.92
N CYS A 193 -21.34 -6.44 -1.04
CA CYS A 193 -21.35 -5.09 -1.62
C CYS A 193 -20.50 -4.12 -0.78
N ALA A 194 -20.58 -4.22 0.56
CA ALA A 194 -19.78 -3.42 1.47
C ALA A 194 -18.27 -3.69 1.29
N GLU A 195 -17.85 -4.95 1.19
CA GLU A 195 -16.44 -5.29 0.95
C GLU A 195 -15.95 -4.83 -0.42
N LEU A 196 -16.76 -5.00 -1.47
CA LEU A 196 -16.42 -4.53 -2.81
C LEU A 196 -16.25 -3.02 -2.85
N LEU A 197 -17.10 -2.25 -2.17
CA LEU A 197 -16.99 -0.79 -2.09
C LEU A 197 -15.82 -0.34 -1.21
N ALA A 198 -15.58 -1.01 -0.09
CA ALA A 198 -14.42 -0.78 0.76
C ALA A 198 -13.12 -0.90 -0.03
N GLY A 199 -12.99 -1.97 -0.83
CA GLY A 199 -11.86 -2.23 -1.71
C GLY A 199 -11.79 -1.26 -2.90
N ALA A 200 -12.87 -1.12 -3.67
CA ALA A 200 -12.88 -0.33 -4.89
C ALA A 200 -12.69 1.17 -4.66
N CYS A 201 -13.18 1.69 -3.52
CA CYS A 201 -13.07 3.11 -3.18
C CYS A 201 -11.86 3.42 -2.28
N ASN A 202 -11.02 2.43 -1.93
CA ASN A 202 -9.89 2.59 -1.01
C ASN A 202 -10.28 3.24 0.33
N THR A 203 -11.51 3.01 0.79
CA THR A 203 -12.05 3.66 2.01
C THR A 203 -11.84 2.82 3.26
N GLY A 204 -11.45 1.55 3.11
CA GLY A 204 -11.44 0.60 4.22
C GLY A 204 -12.86 0.18 4.62
N ARG A 205 -12.96 -0.70 5.62
CA ARG A 205 -14.25 -1.28 6.05
C ARG A 205 -14.97 -0.40 7.05
N GLU A 206 -14.22 0.43 7.76
CA GLU A 206 -14.68 1.29 8.85
C GLU A 206 -15.94 2.10 8.50
N PRO A 207 -16.09 2.69 7.30
CA PRO A 207 -17.30 3.42 6.93
C PRO A 207 -18.56 2.56 6.81
N PHE A 208 -18.40 1.26 6.58
CA PHE A 208 -19.50 0.30 6.38
C PHE A 208 -19.83 -0.49 7.65
N VAL A 209 -19.02 -0.41 8.71
CA VAL A 209 -19.25 -1.18 9.94
C VAL A 209 -20.45 -0.64 10.71
N ARG A 210 -21.41 -1.52 10.97
CA ARG A 210 -22.65 -1.23 11.70
C ARG A 210 -22.94 -2.36 12.68
N GLU A 211 -22.78 -2.10 13.98
CA GLU A 211 -22.99 -3.11 15.03
C GLU A 211 -24.47 -3.50 15.19
N ASP A 212 -25.37 -2.62 14.79
CA ASP A 212 -26.82 -2.81 14.75
C ASP A 212 -27.28 -3.75 13.63
N ILE A 213 -26.46 -3.99 12.61
CA ILE A 213 -26.81 -4.79 11.43
C ILE A 213 -25.87 -6.01 11.35
N PRO A 214 -26.38 -7.24 11.55
CA PRO A 214 -25.54 -8.45 11.53
C PRO A 214 -24.66 -8.61 10.27
N ALA A 215 -25.18 -8.25 9.09
CA ALA A 215 -24.48 -8.31 7.81
C ALA A 215 -23.30 -7.33 7.70
N LEU A 216 -23.27 -6.28 8.51
CA LEU A 216 -22.29 -5.19 8.45
C LEU A 216 -21.40 -5.13 9.70
N LYS A 217 -21.44 -6.16 10.54
CA LYS A 217 -20.49 -6.28 11.66
C LYS A 217 -19.08 -6.44 11.15
N ARG A 218 -18.10 -5.94 11.91
CA ARG A 218 -16.69 -6.01 11.51
C ARG A 218 -16.23 -7.44 11.26
N ASP A 219 -16.55 -8.36 12.17
CA ASP A 219 -16.15 -9.77 12.06
C ASP A 219 -16.79 -10.44 10.83
N ARG A 220 -18.03 -10.04 10.52
CA ARG A 220 -18.76 -10.51 9.35
C ARG A 220 -18.08 -10.08 8.05
N LEU A 221 -17.74 -8.80 7.95
CA LEU A 221 -17.06 -8.20 6.80
C LEU A 221 -15.69 -8.83 6.56
N VAL A 222 -14.88 -9.00 7.61
CA VAL A 222 -13.59 -9.71 7.55
C VAL A 222 -13.77 -11.16 7.09
N TRP A 223 -14.79 -11.86 7.58
CA TRP A 223 -15.07 -13.22 7.16
C TRP A 223 -15.47 -13.30 5.67
N VAL A 224 -16.25 -12.34 5.16
CA VAL A 224 -16.63 -12.31 3.73
C VAL A 224 -15.42 -12.07 2.83
N ASP A 225 -14.57 -11.10 3.17
CA ASP A 225 -13.32 -10.84 2.45
C ASP A 225 -12.46 -12.11 2.31
N GLN A 226 -12.24 -12.80 3.42
CA GLN A 226 -11.39 -14.00 3.47
C GLN A 226 -11.96 -15.20 2.71
N ASN A 227 -13.29 -15.38 2.73
CA ASN A 227 -13.91 -16.61 2.23
C ASN A 227 -14.50 -16.47 0.82
N TYR A 228 -14.81 -15.26 0.36
CA TYR A 228 -15.51 -15.03 -0.91
C TYR A 228 -14.70 -14.18 -1.91
N ILE A 229 -13.89 -13.22 -1.46
CA ILE A 229 -13.14 -12.34 -2.36
C ILE A 229 -11.77 -12.96 -2.69
N ARG A 230 -11.67 -13.51 -3.90
CA ARG A 230 -10.47 -14.20 -4.40
C ARG A 230 -10.29 -13.87 -5.88
N ASN A 231 -9.07 -14.01 -6.39
CA ASN A 231 -8.80 -13.76 -7.81
C ASN A 231 -9.72 -14.59 -8.73
N GLU A 232 -9.97 -15.85 -8.37
CA GLU A 232 -10.85 -16.76 -9.11
C GLU A 232 -12.30 -16.26 -9.16
N THR A 233 -12.85 -15.83 -8.02
CA THR A 233 -14.23 -15.31 -7.95
C THR A 233 -14.37 -13.96 -8.65
N ILE A 234 -13.36 -13.09 -8.55
CA ILE A 234 -13.30 -11.83 -9.31
C ILE A 234 -13.26 -12.11 -10.83
N MET A 235 -12.49 -13.10 -11.28
CA MET A 235 -12.44 -13.50 -12.69
C MET A 235 -13.79 -14.04 -13.18
N ALA A 236 -14.46 -14.87 -12.38
CA ALA A 236 -15.79 -15.40 -12.71
C ALA A 236 -16.82 -14.27 -12.86
N VAL A 237 -16.83 -13.32 -11.93
CA VAL A 237 -17.69 -12.12 -11.95
C VAL A 237 -17.41 -11.25 -13.18
N ASN A 238 -16.15 -11.04 -13.53
CA ASN A 238 -15.77 -10.30 -14.75
C ASN A 238 -16.26 -11.00 -16.02
N ALA A 239 -16.33 -12.33 -16.04
CA ALA A 239 -16.94 -13.06 -17.15
C ALA A 239 -18.45 -12.78 -17.23
N ILE A 240 -19.19 -12.80 -16.10
CA ILE A 240 -20.62 -12.47 -16.04
C ILE A 240 -20.88 -11.08 -16.65
N PHE A 241 -20.11 -10.06 -16.24
CA PHE A 241 -20.26 -8.70 -16.79
C PHE A 241 -20.03 -8.64 -18.32
N ARG A 242 -19.08 -9.40 -18.86
CA ARG A 242 -18.85 -9.49 -20.32
C ARG A 242 -20.01 -10.13 -21.07
N PHE A 243 -20.71 -11.10 -20.47
CA PHE A 243 -21.89 -11.73 -21.07
C PHE A 243 -23.11 -10.81 -21.02
N CYS A 244 -23.32 -10.10 -19.90
CA CYS A 244 -24.39 -9.11 -19.79
C CYS A 244 -24.22 -7.95 -20.78
N SER A 245 -22.98 -7.47 -21.00
CA SER A 245 -22.74 -6.36 -21.94
C SER A 245 -23.01 -6.74 -23.40
N LYS A 246 -22.66 -7.97 -23.81
CA LYS A 246 -22.97 -8.51 -25.14
C LYS A 246 -24.46 -8.67 -25.40
N SER A 247 -25.23 -9.03 -24.37
CA SER A 247 -26.68 -9.22 -24.50
C SER A 247 -27.43 -7.89 -24.61
N ASN A 248 -26.97 -6.85 -23.90
CA ASN A 248 -27.54 -5.50 -23.96
C ASN A 248 -27.13 -4.67 -25.18
N SER A 249 -26.18 -5.12 -26.00
CA SER A 249 -25.76 -4.44 -27.23
C SER A 249 -26.44 -5.00 -28.50
N ILE A 250 -27.39 -5.94 -28.33
CA ILE A 250 -28.18 -6.57 -29.40
C ILE A 250 -29.67 -6.17 -29.32
N SER A 251 -30.04 -5.21 -28.45
CA SER A 251 -31.40 -4.69 -28.29
C SER A 251 -31.47 -3.19 -28.55
#